data_AF-A0A818G6N1-F1
#
_entry.id   AF-A0A818G6N1-F1
#
_cell.length_a   1.000
_cell.length_b   1.000
_cell.length_c   1.000
_cell.angle_alpha   90.00
_cell.angle_beta   90.00
_cell.angle_gamma   90.00
#
_symmetry.space_group_name_H-M   'P 1'
#
loop_
_entity.id
_entity.type
_entity.pdbx_description
1 polymer ?
#
loop_
_entity_poly.entity_id
_entity_poly.type
_entity_poly.pdbx_seq_one_letter_code
_entity_poly.pdbx_strand_id
1 'polypeptide(L)'
;MRTNHATAELDNVNRQLQLIVELIVPVKQAKRNLWRLVINGESKNSLTASVFGYCDIYNDLYSTITSGPNDNLVGYFVQLDRLNDAIMYFKRIAVVDEQKRLIALYGIGLQKLIEACDEVIMRYTKSILPDELLELCRSTSLISMNTENMQS
;
A
#
# COMPACT_ATOMS: atom_id res chain seq x y z
N MET A 1 -50.06 51.92 16.81
CA MET A 1 -48.71 52.48 16.54
C MET A 1 -47.53 51.57 16.90
N ARG A 2 -47.71 50.30 17.33
CA ARG A 2 -46.60 49.38 17.67
C ARG A 2 -46.23 48.37 16.57
N THR A 3 -47.16 48.05 15.67
CA THR A 3 -46.97 47.06 14.60
C THR A 3 -46.00 47.53 13.51
N ASN A 4 -45.98 48.83 13.21
CA ASN A 4 -45.17 49.38 12.12
C ASN A 4 -43.66 49.45 12.45
N HIS A 5 -43.30 49.48 13.73
CA HIS A 5 -41.91 49.48 14.18
C HIS A 5 -41.31 48.07 14.12
N ALA A 6 -42.09 47.06 14.54
CA ALA A 6 -41.69 45.66 14.47
C ALA A 6 -41.52 45.17 13.02
N THR A 7 -42.35 45.64 12.08
CA THR A 7 -42.20 45.32 10.66
C THR A 7 -40.96 45.96 10.04
N ALA A 8 -40.64 47.21 10.41
CA ALA A 8 -39.46 47.91 9.91
C ALA A 8 -38.14 47.28 10.41
N GLU A 9 -38.11 46.81 11.65
CA GLU A 9 -36.96 46.07 12.20
C GLU A 9 -36.77 44.72 11.50
N LEU A 10 -37.86 44.00 11.23
CA LEU A 10 -37.81 42.73 10.52
C LEU A 10 -37.30 42.89 9.08
N ASP A 11 -37.76 43.93 8.37
CA ASP A 11 -37.29 44.26 7.01
C ASP A 11 -35.81 44.65 6.99
N ASN A 12 -35.34 45.35 8.01
CA ASN A 12 -33.93 45.73 8.14
C ASN A 12 -33.03 44.51 8.39
N VAL A 13 -33.43 43.60 9.29
CA VAL A 13 -32.72 42.34 9.53
C VAL A 13 -32.70 41.47 8.27
N ASN A 14 -33.81 41.42 7.52
CA ASN A 14 -33.89 40.64 6.29
C ASN A 14 -32.96 41.18 5.19
N ARG A 15 -32.85 42.52 5.06
CA ARG A 15 -31.86 43.16 4.17
C ARG A 15 -30.42 42.86 4.57
N GLN A 16 -30.11 42.95 5.86
CA GLN A 16 -28.76 42.65 6.35
C GLN A 16 -28.39 41.18 6.13
N LEU A 17 -29.34 40.25 6.33
CA LEU A 17 -29.14 38.84 6.00
C LEU A 17 -28.91 38.62 4.51
N GLN A 18 -29.67 39.30 3.63
CA GLN A 18 -29.43 39.23 2.19
C GLN A 18 -28.04 39.72 1.80
N LEU A 19 -27.59 40.86 2.34
CA LEU A 19 -26.25 41.39 2.09
C LEU A 19 -25.14 40.43 2.59
N ILE A 20 -25.34 39.80 3.74
CA ILE A 20 -24.42 38.79 4.27
C ILE A 20 -24.37 37.56 3.38
N VAL A 21 -25.52 37.09 2.88
CA VAL A 21 -25.60 35.95 1.95
C VAL A 21 -24.89 36.28 0.62
N GLU A 22 -25.14 37.47 0.08
CA GLU A 22 -24.48 37.98 -1.13
C GLU A 22 -22.96 38.10 -0.96
N LEU A 23 -22.46 38.37 0.25
CA LEU A 23 -21.03 38.42 0.53
C LEU A 23 -20.41 37.03 0.74
N ILE A 24 -21.12 36.13 1.43
CA ILE A 24 -20.61 34.81 1.81
C ILE A 24 -20.52 33.87 0.61
N VAL A 25 -21.46 33.93 -0.33
CA VAL A 25 -21.51 33.02 -1.48
C VAL A 25 -20.27 33.16 -2.37
N PRO A 26 -19.85 34.37 -2.81
CA PRO A 26 -18.62 34.57 -3.58
C PRO A 26 -17.37 34.14 -2.82
N VAL A 27 -17.28 34.40 -1.51
CA VAL A 27 -16.14 33.99 -0.68
C VAL A 27 -16.03 32.46 -0.60
N LYS A 28 -17.16 31.75 -0.43
CA LYS A 28 -17.19 30.29 -0.48
C LYS A 28 -16.80 29.74 -1.86
N GLN A 29 -17.15 30.44 -2.94
CA GLN A 29 -16.78 30.07 -4.30
C GLN A 29 -15.29 30.27 -4.56
N ALA A 30 -14.75 31.43 -4.18
CA ALA A 30 -13.32 31.75 -4.27
C ALA A 30 -12.48 30.78 -3.44
N LYS A 31 -12.91 30.45 -2.21
CA LYS A 31 -12.25 29.42 -1.38
C LYS A 31 -12.21 28.06 -2.07
N ARG A 32 -13.32 27.61 -2.70
CA ARG A 32 -13.33 26.35 -3.46
C ARG A 32 -12.42 26.38 -4.69
N ASN A 33 -12.30 27.53 -5.36
CA ASN A 33 -11.40 27.68 -6.50
C ASN A 33 -9.93 27.67 -6.06
N LEU A 34 -9.60 28.34 -4.95
CA LEU A 34 -8.28 28.31 -4.34
C LEU A 34 -7.89 26.90 -3.91
N TRP A 35 -8.78 26.17 -3.23
CA TRP A 35 -8.54 24.76 -2.88
C TRP A 35 -8.28 23.89 -4.11
N ARG A 36 -9.04 24.05 -5.19
CA ARG A 36 -8.79 23.35 -6.45
C ARG A 36 -7.43 23.71 -7.06
N LEU A 37 -7.03 24.98 -7.01
CA LEU A 37 -5.73 25.43 -7.51
C LEU A 37 -4.57 24.87 -6.68
N VAL A 38 -4.70 24.84 -5.35
CA VAL A 38 -3.69 24.25 -4.44
C VAL A 38 -3.56 22.75 -4.71
N ILE A 39 -4.67 22.00 -4.77
CA ILE A 39 -4.67 20.57 -5.10
C ILE A 39 -4.04 20.31 -6.49
N ASN A 40 -4.36 21.14 -7.48
CA ASN A 40 -3.81 21.01 -8.84
C ASN A 40 -2.33 21.42 -8.92
N GLY A 41 -1.86 22.35 -8.10
CA GLY A 41 -0.46 22.77 -8.02
C GLY A 41 0.41 21.74 -7.30
N GLU A 42 -0.07 21.20 -6.17
CA GLU A 42 0.60 20.13 -5.43
C GLU A 42 0.70 18.84 -6.24
N SER A 43 -0.37 18.46 -6.96
CA SER A 43 -0.34 17.29 -7.84
C SER A 43 0.63 17.45 -9.02
N LYS A 44 0.74 18.64 -9.63
CA LYS A 44 1.68 18.90 -10.73
C LYS A 44 3.15 18.92 -10.27
N ASN A 45 3.44 19.55 -9.13
CA ASN A 45 4.80 19.55 -8.56
C ASN A 45 5.18 18.17 -7.99
N SER A 46 4.22 17.41 -7.46
CA SER A 46 4.41 16.02 -7.06
C SER A 46 4.68 15.13 -8.28
N LEU A 47 3.96 15.31 -9.39
CA LEU A 47 4.17 14.57 -10.64
C LEU A 47 5.57 14.79 -11.20
N THR A 48 6.06 16.03 -11.28
CA THR A 48 7.42 16.28 -11.80
C THR A 48 8.51 15.75 -10.87
N ALA A 49 8.37 15.88 -9.55
CA ALA A 49 9.32 15.30 -8.59
C ALA A 49 9.29 13.76 -8.58
N SER A 50 8.12 13.14 -8.78
CA SER A 50 7.96 11.68 -8.83
C SER A 50 8.39 11.06 -10.16
N VAL A 51 8.22 11.73 -11.31
CA VAL A 51 8.80 11.25 -12.59
C VAL A 51 10.31 11.04 -12.45
N PHE A 52 11.05 12.04 -11.93
CA PHE A 52 12.51 11.90 -11.77
C PHE A 52 12.88 10.81 -10.76
N GLY A 53 12.16 10.71 -9.63
CA GLY A 53 12.42 9.66 -8.63
C GLY A 53 12.15 8.23 -9.12
N TYR A 54 11.18 8.03 -10.02
CA TYR A 54 10.83 6.70 -10.53
C TYR A 54 11.59 6.30 -11.81
N CYS A 55 12.14 7.26 -12.57
CA CYS A 55 12.96 6.94 -13.75
C CYS A 55 14.29 6.26 -13.40
N ASP A 56 14.90 6.61 -12.27
CA ASP A 56 16.17 6.01 -11.83
C ASP A 56 16.00 4.73 -10.98
N ILE A 57 14.77 4.46 -10.52
CA ILE A 57 14.47 3.32 -9.64
C ILE A 57 14.91 1.98 -10.23
N TYR A 58 14.86 1.81 -11.55
CA TYR A 58 15.36 0.59 -12.17
C TYR A 58 16.84 0.37 -11.84
N ASN A 59 17.68 1.39 -12.06
CA ASN A 59 19.12 1.27 -11.89
C ASN A 59 19.49 1.14 -10.40
N ASP A 60 18.78 1.87 -9.53
CA ASP A 60 18.99 1.82 -8.08
C ASP A 60 18.68 0.43 -7.52
N LEU A 61 17.59 -0.19 -7.97
CA LEU A 61 17.12 -1.47 -7.42
C LEU A 61 17.67 -2.69 -8.15
N TYR A 62 18.19 -2.54 -9.37
CA TYR A 62 18.63 -3.65 -10.21
C TYR A 62 19.59 -4.59 -9.48
N SER A 63 20.65 -4.05 -8.88
CA SER A 63 21.67 -4.84 -8.18
C SER A 63 21.10 -5.59 -6.98
N THR A 64 20.23 -4.94 -6.21
CA THR A 64 19.64 -5.51 -4.99
C THR A 64 18.65 -6.62 -5.32
N ILE A 65 17.76 -6.37 -6.29
CA ILE A 65 16.73 -7.33 -6.72
C ILE A 65 17.37 -8.55 -7.38
N THR A 66 18.38 -8.35 -8.24
CA THR A 66 19.05 -9.48 -8.92
C THR A 66 19.91 -10.31 -7.97
N SER A 67 20.45 -9.71 -6.90
CA SER A 67 21.21 -10.43 -5.88
C SER A 67 20.34 -11.28 -4.95
N GLY A 68 19.04 -10.99 -4.86
CA GLY A 68 18.13 -11.70 -3.97
C GLY A 68 18.22 -11.23 -2.50
N PRO A 69 17.44 -11.87 -1.60
CA PRO A 69 17.21 -11.36 -0.24
C PRO A 69 18.38 -11.46 0.76
N ASN A 70 19.60 -11.85 0.39
CA ASN A 70 20.87 -11.80 1.18
C ASN A 70 20.72 -11.63 2.71
N ASP A 71 20.16 -12.64 3.40
CA ASP A 71 19.87 -12.68 4.84
C ASP A 71 19.01 -11.53 5.43
N ASN A 72 18.54 -10.61 4.59
CA ASN A 72 17.68 -9.48 4.94
C ASN A 72 16.39 -9.51 4.10
N LEU A 73 15.51 -10.47 4.42
CA LEU A 73 14.23 -10.64 3.75
C LEU A 73 13.32 -9.41 3.88
N VAL A 74 13.31 -8.77 5.05
CA VAL A 74 12.50 -7.56 5.31
C VAL A 74 12.95 -6.40 4.43
N GLY A 75 14.25 -6.13 4.38
CA GLY A 75 14.81 -5.10 3.50
C GLY A 75 14.53 -5.38 2.04
N TYR A 76 14.56 -6.66 1.63
CA TYR A 76 14.24 -7.07 0.27
C TYR A 76 12.77 -6.84 -0.10
N PHE A 77 11.83 -7.15 0.80
CA PHE A 77 10.40 -6.84 0.60
C PHE A 77 10.15 -5.34 0.45
N VAL A 78 10.83 -4.51 1.25
CA VAL A 78 10.75 -3.04 1.11
C VAL A 78 11.20 -2.59 -0.29
N GLN A 79 12.24 -3.20 -0.86
CA GLN A 79 12.66 -2.85 -2.23
C GLN A 79 11.65 -3.33 -3.29
N LEU A 80 11.02 -4.49 -3.10
CA LEU A 80 9.96 -4.97 -3.97
C LEU A 80 8.70 -4.09 -3.92
N ASP A 81 8.33 -3.61 -2.74
CA ASP A 81 7.22 -2.67 -2.58
C ASP A 81 7.51 -1.34 -3.31
N ARG A 82 8.73 -0.80 -3.15
CA ARG A 82 9.17 0.39 -3.90
C ARG A 82 9.13 0.17 -5.41
N LEU A 83 9.50 -1.02 -5.88
CA LEU A 83 9.44 -1.39 -7.29
C LEU A 83 7.98 -1.51 -7.79
N ASN A 84 7.09 -2.07 -6.97
CA ASN A 84 5.66 -2.16 -7.27
C ASN A 84 4.99 -0.78 -7.32
N ASP A 85 5.34 0.12 -6.39
CA ASP A 85 4.89 1.51 -6.40
C ASP A 85 5.28 2.22 -7.69
N ALA A 86 6.51 1.99 -8.16
CA ALA A 86 6.99 2.51 -9.45
C ALA A 86 6.19 1.98 -10.63
N ILE A 87 5.89 0.67 -10.65
CA ILE A 87 5.05 0.05 -11.69
C ILE A 87 3.66 0.68 -11.70
N MET A 88 3.05 0.88 -10.53
CA MET A 88 1.73 1.52 -10.41
C MET A 88 1.76 2.98 -10.86
N TYR A 89 2.85 3.69 -10.57
CA TYR A 89 3.07 5.04 -11.06
C TYR A 89 3.11 5.09 -12.60
N PHE A 90 3.96 4.30 -13.24
CA PHE A 90 4.09 4.28 -14.70
C PHE A 90 2.83 3.78 -15.41
N LYS A 91 2.07 2.86 -14.78
CA LYS A 91 0.74 2.46 -15.22
C LYS A 91 -0.24 3.64 -15.23
N ARG A 92 -0.21 4.50 -14.20
CA ARG A 92 -1.10 5.67 -14.08
C ARG A 92 -0.79 6.75 -15.11
N ILE A 93 0.48 6.94 -15.46
CA ILE A 93 0.92 7.94 -16.46
C ILE A 93 1.04 7.37 -17.89
N ALA A 94 0.62 6.12 -18.11
CA ALA A 94 0.61 5.44 -19.41
C ALA A 94 1.99 5.34 -20.12
N VAL A 95 3.08 5.26 -19.34
CA VAL A 95 4.43 5.04 -19.88
C VAL A 95 4.71 3.53 -19.89
N VAL A 96 4.46 2.91 -21.03
CA VAL A 96 4.41 1.44 -21.17
C VAL A 96 5.80 0.79 -21.11
N ASP A 97 6.82 1.43 -21.67
CA ASP A 97 8.15 0.81 -21.78
C ASP A 97 8.84 0.68 -20.42
N GLU A 98 8.84 1.73 -19.61
CA GLU A 98 9.39 1.67 -18.26
C GLU A 98 8.56 0.78 -17.34
N GLN A 99 7.23 0.78 -17.51
CA GLN A 99 6.38 -0.16 -16.79
C GLN A 99 6.78 -1.62 -17.09
N LYS A 100 6.96 -1.98 -18.37
CA LYS A 100 7.38 -3.35 -18.75
C LYS A 100 8.75 -3.71 -18.19
N ARG A 101 9.70 -2.77 -18.24
CA ARG A 101 11.06 -2.97 -17.74
C ARG A 101 11.06 -3.25 -16.23
N LEU A 102 10.28 -2.49 -15.46
CA LEU A 102 10.13 -2.69 -14.01
C LEU A 102 9.35 -3.96 -13.67
N ILE A 103 8.31 -4.32 -14.44
CA ILE A 103 7.60 -5.60 -14.29
C ILE A 103 8.55 -6.79 -14.48
N ALA A 104 9.44 -6.73 -15.48
CA ALA A 104 10.44 -7.77 -15.69
C ALA A 104 11.39 -7.89 -14.49
N LEU A 105 11.86 -6.75 -13.95
CA LEU A 105 12.71 -6.75 -12.75
C LEU A 105 11.97 -7.31 -11.53
N TYR A 106 10.69 -6.97 -11.36
CA TYR A 106 9.86 -7.48 -10.28
C TYR A 106 9.68 -9.00 -10.39
N GLY A 107 9.49 -9.53 -11.61
CA GLY A 107 9.46 -10.96 -11.88
C GLY A 107 10.76 -11.69 -11.48
N ILE A 108 11.92 -11.10 -11.79
CA ILE A 108 13.22 -11.61 -11.32
C ILE A 108 13.25 -11.63 -9.78
N GLY A 109 12.76 -10.55 -9.16
CA GLY A 109 12.75 -10.43 -7.70
C GLY A 109 11.91 -11.49 -7.00
N LEU A 110 10.75 -11.85 -7.57
CA LEU A 110 9.91 -12.94 -7.10
C LEU A 110 10.59 -14.30 -7.26
N GLN A 111 11.26 -14.53 -8.40
CA GLN A 111 12.00 -15.77 -8.62
C GLN A 111 13.11 -15.95 -7.56
N LYS A 112 13.83 -14.88 -7.23
CA LYS A 112 14.84 -14.88 -6.17
C LYS A 112 14.27 -15.15 -4.77
N LEU A 113 13.04 -14.72 -4.50
CA LEU A 113 12.34 -15.08 -3.26
C LEU A 113 12.01 -16.57 -3.20
N ILE A 114 11.56 -17.16 -4.30
CA ILE A 114 11.27 -18.59 -4.38
C ILE A 114 12.56 -19.38 -4.13
N GLU A 115 13.65 -19.03 -4.80
CA GLU A 115 14.97 -19.66 -4.60
C GLU A 115 15.42 -19.58 -3.13
N ALA A 116 15.27 -18.42 -2.50
CA ALA A 116 15.63 -18.25 -1.09
C ALA A 116 14.72 -19.09 -0.14
N CYS A 117 13.42 -19.17 -0.43
CA CYS A 117 12.50 -20.02 0.31
C CYS A 117 12.87 -21.50 0.17
N ASP A 118 13.17 -21.95 -1.04
CA ASP A 118 13.59 -23.33 -1.31
C ASP A 118 14.89 -23.66 -0.56
N GLU A 119 15.86 -22.74 -0.56
CA GLU A 119 17.09 -22.90 0.23
C GLU A 119 16.81 -23.03 1.73
N VAL A 120 15.91 -22.21 2.29
CA VAL A 120 15.52 -22.30 3.70
C VAL A 120 14.85 -23.64 3.97
N ILE A 121 13.88 -24.04 3.14
CA ILE A 121 13.20 -25.33 3.28
C ILE A 121 14.23 -26.45 3.28
N MET A 122 15.14 -26.49 2.30
CA MET A 122 16.17 -27.53 2.18
C MET A 122 17.17 -27.52 3.35
N ARG A 123 17.52 -26.34 3.89
CA ARG A 123 18.42 -26.24 5.06
C ARG A 123 17.76 -26.74 6.35
N TYR A 124 16.46 -26.50 6.52
CA TYR A 124 15.74 -26.82 7.76
C TYR A 124 14.91 -28.10 7.69
N THR A 125 14.71 -28.68 6.52
CA THR A 125 14.18 -30.05 6.39
C THR A 125 15.28 -31.04 6.73
N LYS A 126 15.23 -31.54 7.96
CA LYS A 126 15.99 -32.73 8.34
C LYS A 126 15.19 -33.94 7.89
N SER A 127 15.85 -34.83 7.13
CA SER A 127 15.30 -36.15 6.88
C SER A 127 15.16 -36.87 8.22
N ILE A 128 13.97 -37.39 8.50
CA ILE A 128 13.74 -38.21 9.70
C ILE A 128 14.65 -39.43 9.61
N LEU A 129 15.41 -39.68 10.68
CA LEU A 129 16.24 -40.89 10.76
C LEU A 129 15.34 -42.13 10.92
N PRO A 130 15.72 -43.30 10.39
CA PRO A 130 14.92 -44.52 10.52
C PRO A 130 14.54 -44.85 11.97
N ASP A 131 15.44 -44.58 12.93
CA ASP A 131 15.18 -44.82 14.36
C ASP A 131 14.15 -43.84 14.94
N GLU A 132 14.22 -42.56 14.56
CA GLU A 132 13.23 -41.54 14.93
C GLU A 132 11.85 -41.87 14.33
N LEU A 133 11.82 -42.41 13.10
CA LEU A 133 10.60 -42.88 12.45
C LEU A 133 9.99 -44.06 13.21
N LEU A 134 10.82 -45.04 13.61
CA LEU A 134 10.39 -46.21 14.37
C LEU A 134 9.85 -45.83 15.76
N GLU A 135 10.48 -44.89 16.46
CA GLU A 135 9.93 -44.34 17.71
C GLU A 135 8.61 -43.59 17.49
N LEU A 136 8.46 -42.84 16.40
CA LEU A 136 7.21 -42.17 16.05
C LEU A 136 6.07 -43.17 15.81
N CYS A 137 6.35 -44.29 15.12
CA CYS A 137 5.38 -45.36 14.89
C CYS A 137 4.99 -46.10 16.19
N ARG A 138 5.94 -46.30 17.10
CA ARG A 138 5.70 -46.94 18.41
C ARG A 138 4.87 -46.03 19.33
N SER A 139 5.13 -44.74 19.31
CA SER A 139 4.38 -43.76 20.12
C SER A 139 2.94 -43.56 19.63
N THR A 140 2.69 -43.65 18.32
CA THR A 140 1.31 -43.62 17.77
C THR A 140 0.49 -44.87 18.09
N SER A 141 1.14 -46.05 18.13
CA SER A 141 0.46 -47.30 18.49
C SER A 141 0.09 -47.38 19.98
N LEU A 142 0.87 -46.76 20.87
CA LEU A 142 0.56 -46.65 22.30
C LEU A 142 -0.64 -45.73 22.60
N ILE A 143 -0.83 -44.67 21.81
CA ILE A 143 -1.98 -43.76 21.96
C ILE A 143 -3.29 -44.47 21.56
N SER A 144 -3.27 -45.26 20.49
CA SER A 144 -4.42 -46.05 20.03
C SER A 144 -4.89 -47.08 21.07
N MET A 145 -3.97 -47.77 21.75
CA MET A 145 -4.34 -48.77 22.76
C MET A 145 -4.84 -48.18 24.08
N ASN A 146 -4.37 -46.97 24.45
CA ASN A 146 -4.86 -46.31 25.66
C ASN A 146 -6.28 -45.72 25.51
N THR A 147 -6.69 -45.33 24.29
CA THR A 147 -8.07 -44.88 24.03
C THR A 147 -9.10 -46.00 24.09
N GLU A 148 -8.76 -47.23 23.72
CA GLU A 148 -9.67 -48.38 23.81
C GLU A 148 -9.87 -48.85 25.26
N ASN A 149 -8.83 -48.78 26.09
CA ASN A 149 -8.89 -49.19 27.50
C ASN A 149 -9.58 -48.18 28.44
N MET A 150 -9.85 -46.95 28.00
CA MET A 150 -10.62 -45.96 28.79
C MET A 150 -12.14 -45.98 28.52
N GLN A 151 -12.61 -46.80 27.57
CA GLN A 151 -14.04 -46.96 27.26
C GLN A 151 -14.65 -48.28 27.75
N SER A 152 -13.91 -49.07 28.54
CA SER A 152 -14.39 -50.32 29.16
C SER A 152 -14.69 -50.16 30.65
#